data_AF-A0A699Q7R0-F1
#
_entry.id   AF-A0A699Q7R0-F1
#
_cell.length_a   1.000
_cell.length_b   1.000
_cell.length_c   1.000
_cell.angle_alpha   90.00
_cell.angle_beta   90.00
_cell.angle_gamma   90.00
#
_symmetry.space_group_name_H-M   'P 1'
#
loop_
_entity.id
_entity.type
_entity.pdbx_description
1 polymer ?
#
loop_
_entity_poly.entity_id
_entity_poly.type
_entity_poly.pdbx_seq_one_letter_code
_entity_poly.pdbx_strand_id
1 'polypeptide(L)'
;MQKRRNDVKARKTLLLALLDEHQLRFSRYETAKELWEAILKTFGGNEATKKTKKNQLKQQYGNFKAEGSKTLEQTFNRLQAIVSHLEFMDVEIEQNDLNQNFLTSLTLEWLMYTIV
;
A
#
# COMPACT_ATOMS: atom_id res chain seq x y z
N MET A 1 -12.63 -23.20 29.33
CA MET A 1 -13.64 -23.55 28.30
C MET A 1 -13.82 -22.45 27.25
N GLN A 2 -14.16 -21.21 27.64
CA GLN A 2 -14.47 -20.12 26.69
C GLN A 2 -13.34 -19.79 25.70
N LYS A 3 -12.09 -19.72 26.17
CA LYS A 3 -10.92 -19.38 25.34
C LYS A 3 -10.72 -20.37 24.16
N ARG A 4 -10.85 -21.68 24.41
CA ARG A 4 -10.73 -22.72 23.37
C ARG A 4 -11.87 -22.63 22.35
N ARG A 5 -13.10 -22.34 22.79
CA ARG A 5 -14.25 -22.16 21.91
C ARG A 5 -14.09 -20.93 21.00
N ASN A 6 -13.60 -19.83 21.56
CA ASN A 6 -13.33 -18.60 20.82
C ASN A 6 -12.22 -18.80 19.78
N ASP A 7 -11.14 -19.51 20.14
CA ASP A 7 -10.04 -19.82 19.24
C ASP A 7 -10.51 -20.65 18.02
N VAL A 8 -11.26 -21.72 18.25
CA VAL A 8 -11.83 -22.54 17.15
C VAL A 8 -12.73 -21.72 16.24
N LYS A 9 -13.57 -20.85 16.81
CA LYS A 9 -14.47 -19.98 16.03
C LYS A 9 -13.69 -18.98 15.19
N ALA A 10 -12.69 -18.31 15.77
CA ALA A 10 -11.84 -17.35 15.08
C ALA A 10 -11.06 -18.04 13.95
N ARG A 11 -10.46 -19.20 14.21
CA ARG A 11 -9.72 -19.98 13.20
C ARG A 11 -10.61 -20.34 12.01
N LYS A 12 -11.83 -20.83 12.26
CA LYS A 12 -12.79 -21.17 11.19
C LYS A 12 -13.16 -19.95 10.36
N THR A 13 -13.44 -18.81 11.00
CA THR A 13 -13.76 -17.57 10.29
C THR A 13 -12.59 -17.08 9.44
N LEU A 14 -11.37 -17.11 9.97
CA LEU A 14 -10.16 -16.71 9.23
C LEU A 14 -9.91 -17.59 8.01
N LEU A 15 -10.13 -18.91 8.10
CA LEU A 15 -10.01 -19.81 6.96
C LEU A 15 -11.07 -19.51 5.88
N LEU A 16 -12.32 -19.29 6.27
CA LEU A 16 -13.42 -18.98 5.34
C LEU A 16 -13.24 -17.62 4.62
N ALA A 17 -12.46 -16.70 5.18
CA ALA A 17 -12.16 -15.43 4.54
C ALA A 17 -11.10 -15.53 3.43
N LEU A 18 -10.43 -16.68 3.28
CA LEU A 18 -9.42 -16.93 2.26
C LEU A 18 -10.04 -17.69 1.07
N LEU A 19 -9.53 -17.43 -0.15
CA LEU A 19 -9.84 -18.24 -1.33
C LEU A 19 -9.45 -19.70 -1.10
N ASP A 20 -10.22 -20.64 -1.66
CA ASP A 20 -10.09 -22.09 -1.41
C ASP A 20 -8.66 -22.64 -1.66
N GLU A 21 -7.96 -22.09 -2.66
CA GLU A 21 -6.56 -22.44 -2.97
C GLU A 21 -5.57 -22.14 -1.83
N HIS A 22 -5.88 -21.13 -1.01
CA HIS A 22 -5.08 -20.73 0.14
C HIS A 22 -5.51 -21.49 1.40
N GLN A 23 -6.79 -21.85 1.54
CA GLN A 23 -7.32 -22.54 2.72
C GLN A 23 -6.54 -23.83 3.04
N LEU A 24 -6.22 -24.64 2.02
CA LEU A 24 -5.45 -25.87 2.19
C LEU A 24 -4.04 -25.63 2.74
N ARG A 25 -3.40 -24.52 2.37
CA ARG A 25 -2.07 -24.14 2.86
C ARG A 25 -2.09 -23.66 4.30
N PHE A 26 -3.19 -23.05 4.73
CA PHE A 26 -3.38 -22.46 6.06
C PHE A 26 -4.07 -23.39 7.06
N SER A 27 -4.63 -24.52 6.63
CA SER A 27 -5.31 -25.49 7.50
C SER A 27 -4.37 -26.17 8.52
N ARG A 28 -3.06 -26.13 8.28
CA ARG A 28 -2.02 -26.70 9.16
C ARG A 28 -1.81 -25.95 10.48
N TYR A 29 -2.31 -24.71 10.61
CA TYR A 29 -2.11 -23.90 11.81
C TYR A 29 -3.15 -24.26 12.88
N GLU A 30 -2.68 -24.62 14.07
CA GLU A 30 -3.54 -25.19 15.11
C GLU A 30 -4.29 -24.13 15.91
N THR A 31 -3.74 -22.93 16.05
CA THR A 31 -4.39 -21.82 16.76
C THR A 31 -4.79 -20.68 15.82
N ALA A 32 -5.80 -19.90 16.20
CA ALA A 32 -6.19 -18.71 15.44
C ALA A 32 -5.05 -17.68 15.36
N LYS A 33 -4.20 -17.63 16.40
CA LYS A 33 -3.04 -16.73 16.45
C LYS A 33 -1.98 -17.10 15.40
N GLU A 34 -1.55 -18.36 15.35
CA GLU A 34 -0.56 -18.82 14.37
C GLU A 34 -1.08 -18.67 12.94
N LEU A 35 -2.37 -18.96 12.73
CA LEU A 35 -3.03 -18.75 11.44
C LEU A 35 -2.99 -17.27 11.03
N TRP A 36 -3.35 -16.37 11.94
CA TRP A 36 -3.31 -14.93 11.70
C TRP A 36 -1.90 -14.42 11.36
N GLU A 37 -0.90 -14.82 12.13
CA GLU A 37 0.51 -14.46 11.87
C GLU A 37 1.00 -15.00 10.52
N ALA A 38 0.58 -16.20 10.14
CA ALA A 38 0.92 -16.78 8.85
C ALA A 38 0.23 -16.06 7.67
N ILE A 39 -1.03 -15.67 7.83
CA ILE A 39 -1.78 -14.85 6.85
C ILE A 39 -1.07 -13.51 6.68
N LEU A 40 -0.75 -12.82 7.78
CA LEU A 40 0.00 -11.58 7.76
C LEU A 40 1.37 -11.74 7.08
N LYS A 41 2.11 -12.80 7.39
CA LYS A 41 3.41 -13.06 6.74
C LYS A 41 3.29 -13.34 5.24
N THR A 42 2.23 -14.02 4.82
CA THR A 42 2.04 -14.45 3.44
C THR A 42 1.49 -13.33 2.56
N PHE A 43 0.51 -12.57 3.05
CA PHE A 43 -0.19 -11.53 2.29
C PHE A 43 0.21 -10.11 2.68
N GLY A 44 0.55 -9.87 3.95
CA GLY A 44 1.10 -8.59 4.41
C GLY A 44 2.58 -8.39 4.05
N GLY A 45 3.25 -9.45 3.57
CA GLY A 45 4.69 -9.48 3.35
C GLY A 45 5.48 -9.58 4.65
N ASN A 46 6.76 -9.97 4.59
CA ASN A 46 7.65 -9.85 5.74
C ASN A 46 8.10 -8.38 5.92
N GLU A 47 8.62 -8.02 7.11
CA GLU A 47 9.09 -6.65 7.38
C GLU A 47 10.08 -6.14 6.35
N ALA A 48 10.96 -7.01 5.83
CA ALA A 48 11.91 -6.65 4.79
C ALA A 48 11.22 -6.32 3.46
N THR A 49 10.19 -7.07 3.05
CA THR A 49 9.38 -6.78 1.86
C THR A 49 8.55 -5.50 2.04
N LYS A 50 7.96 -5.27 3.23
CA LYS A 50 7.27 -4.00 3.56
C LYS A 50 8.25 -2.82 3.46
N LYS A 51 9.46 -2.97 4.02
CA LYS A 51 10.53 -1.96 3.96
C LYS A 51 11.00 -1.69 2.53
N THR A 52 11.24 -2.73 1.73
CA THR A 52 11.66 -2.59 0.33
C THR A 52 10.58 -1.89 -0.49
N LYS A 53 9.31 -2.28 -0.37
CA LYS A 53 8.21 -1.63 -1.08
C LYS A 53 8.01 -0.18 -0.63
N LYS A 54 8.13 0.10 0.67
CA LYS A 54 8.11 1.48 1.23
C LYS A 54 9.25 2.33 0.64
N ASN A 55 10.46 1.79 0.54
CA ASN A 55 11.59 2.49 -0.05
C ASN A 55 11.40 2.74 -1.55
N GLN A 56 10.86 1.76 -2.30
CA GLN A 56 10.53 1.92 -3.71
C GLN A 56 9.48 3.02 -3.93
N LEU A 57 8.42 3.07 -3.12
CA LEU A 57 7.41 4.13 -3.20
C LEU A 57 8.00 5.51 -2.88
N LYS A 58 8.86 5.62 -1.85
CA LYS A 58 9.58 6.88 -1.56
C LYS A 58 10.45 7.31 -2.72
N GLN A 59 11.13 6.37 -3.38
CA GLN A 59 11.93 6.66 -4.57
C GLN A 59 11.05 7.12 -5.74
N GLN A 60 9.90 6.46 -5.98
CA GLN A 60 8.94 6.88 -7.01
C GLN A 60 8.39 8.28 -6.74
N TYR A 61 8.08 8.60 -5.48
CA TYR A 61 7.61 9.92 -5.07
C TYR A 61 8.67 11.01 -5.27
N GLY A 62 9.91 10.78 -4.81
CA GLY A 62 10.99 11.76 -4.93
C GLY A 62 11.50 11.95 -6.36
N ASN A 63 11.32 10.95 -7.22
CA ASN A 63 11.67 11.03 -8.65
C ASN A 63 10.44 11.32 -9.53
N PHE A 64 9.30 11.70 -8.94
CA PHE A 64 8.07 11.91 -9.68
C PHE A 64 8.23 13.07 -10.65
N LYS A 65 7.86 12.85 -11.92
CA LYS A 65 7.87 13.86 -12.98
C LYS A 65 6.65 13.66 -13.87
N ALA A 66 6.09 14.78 -14.35
CA ALA A 66 5.09 14.76 -15.39
C ALA A 66 5.70 14.19 -16.68
N GLU A 67 4.92 13.34 -17.36
CA GLU A 67 5.27 12.85 -18.68
C GLU A 67 4.67 13.80 -19.72
N GLY A 68 5.47 14.24 -20.70
CA GLY A 68 5.02 15.20 -21.73
C GLY A 68 3.84 14.74 -22.59
N SER A 69 3.52 13.44 -22.58
CA SER A 69 2.36 12.87 -23.28
C SER A 69 1.10 12.73 -22.41
N LYS A 70 1.16 13.06 -21.11
CA LYS A 70 0.06 12.90 -20.16
C LYS A 70 -0.62 14.23 -19.88
N THR A 71 -1.93 14.18 -19.64
CA THR A 71 -2.67 15.36 -19.18
C THR A 71 -2.32 15.69 -17.72
N LEU A 72 -2.64 16.92 -17.30
CA LEU A 72 -2.50 17.34 -15.90
C LEU A 72 -3.28 16.41 -14.95
N GLU A 73 -4.51 16.04 -15.32
CA GLU A 73 -5.34 15.11 -14.55
C GLU A 73 -4.68 13.73 -14.41
N GLN A 74 -4.14 13.18 -15.51
CA GLN A 74 -3.44 11.89 -15.49
C GLN A 74 -2.18 11.95 -14.62
N THR A 75 -1.46 13.08 -14.66
CA THR A 75 -0.28 13.33 -13.83
C THR A 75 -0.67 13.39 -12.35
N PHE A 76 -1.72 14.15 -12.01
CA PHE A 76 -2.25 14.26 -10.66
C PHE A 76 -2.71 12.90 -10.12
N ASN A 77 -3.49 12.14 -10.89
CA ASN A 77 -4.00 10.83 -10.49
C ASN A 77 -2.87 9.83 -10.19
N ARG A 78 -1.76 9.90 -10.93
CA ARG A 78 -0.57 9.07 -10.65
C ARG A 78 0.14 9.48 -9.37
N LEU A 79 0.30 10.79 -9.13
CA LEU A 79 0.89 11.27 -7.88
C LEU A 79 0.03 10.85 -6.69
N GLN A 80 -1.29 11.04 -6.78
CA GLN A 80 -2.23 10.65 -5.74
C GLN A 80 -2.18 9.15 -5.44
N ALA A 81 -2.06 8.30 -6.47
CA ALA A 81 -1.91 6.86 -6.27
C ALA A 81 -0.61 6.49 -5.50
N ILE A 82 0.49 7.21 -5.74
CA ILE A 82 1.74 7.01 -4.98
C ILE A 82 1.56 7.44 -3.52
N VAL A 83 0.94 8.60 -3.29
CA VAL A 83 0.68 9.14 -1.93
C VAL A 83 -0.21 8.21 -1.13
N SER A 84 -1.33 7.75 -1.69
CA SER A 84 -2.24 6.84 -0.98
C SER A 84 -1.58 5.50 -0.64
N HIS A 85 -0.67 5.00 -1.49
CA HIS A 85 0.12 3.82 -1.14
C HIS A 85 1.15 4.10 -0.04
N LEU A 86 1.74 5.30 0.02
CA LEU A 86 2.66 5.70 1.09
C LEU A 86 1.94 5.82 2.43
N GLU A 87 0.77 6.47 2.46
CA GLU A 87 -0.08 6.58 3.64
C GLU A 87 -0.50 5.21 4.18
N PHE A 88 -0.90 4.29 3.29
CA PHE A 88 -1.19 2.90 3.66
C PHE A 88 0.02 2.17 4.28
N MET A 89 1.24 2.63 4.00
CA MET A 89 2.48 2.10 4.58
C MET A 89 3.00 2.91 5.78
N ASP A 90 2.12 3.68 6.43
CA ASP A 90 2.43 4.50 7.59
C ASP A 90 3.55 5.51 7.25
N VAL A 91 3.44 6.16 6.08
CA VAL A 91 4.27 7.30 5.68
C VAL A 91 3.35 8.49 5.54
N GLU A 92 3.49 9.44 6.47
CA GLU A 92 2.82 10.73 6.39
C GLU A 92 3.55 11.60 5.36
N ILE A 93 2.77 12.25 4.49
CA ILE A 93 3.25 13.22 3.52
C ILE A 93 2.57 14.54 3.88
N GLU A 94 3.37 15.55 4.21
CA GLU A 94 2.82 16.88 4.50
C GLU A 94 2.19 17.47 3.23
N GLN A 95 1.00 18.08 3.37
CA GLN A 95 0.30 18.67 2.24
C GLN A 95 1.15 19.72 1.51
N ASN A 96 1.97 20.47 2.24
CA ASN A 96 2.88 21.45 1.66
C ASN A 96 3.96 20.79 0.78
N ASP A 97 4.57 19.69 1.26
CA ASP A 97 5.54 18.92 0.48
C ASP A 97 4.92 18.28 -0.75
N LEU A 98 3.68 17.79 -0.63
CA LEU A 98 2.91 17.26 -1.76
C LEU A 98 2.69 18.34 -2.83
N ASN A 99 2.26 19.53 -2.41
CA ASN A 99 2.03 20.66 -3.32
C ASN A 99 3.33 21.07 -4.01
N GLN A 100 4.43 21.18 -3.27
CA GLN A 100 5.75 21.51 -3.84
C GLN A 100 6.22 20.45 -4.83
N ASN A 101 6.10 19.17 -4.49
CA ASN A 101 6.50 18.08 -5.38
C ASN A 101 5.65 18.07 -6.66
N PHE A 102 4.34 18.29 -6.54
CA PHE A 102 3.47 18.40 -7.71
C PHE A 102 3.91 19.55 -8.63
N LEU A 103 4.07 20.77 -8.09
CA LEU A 103 4.45 21.95 -8.88
C LEU A 103 5.83 21.80 -9.55
N THR A 104 6.81 21.24 -8.85
CA THR A 104 8.16 21.00 -9.38
C THR A 104 8.24 19.85 -10.39
N SER A 105 7.29 18.91 -10.32
CA SER A 105 7.21 17.78 -11.24
C SER A 105 6.60 18.13 -12.60
N LEU A 106 5.88 19.25 -12.70
CA LEU A 106 5.28 19.71 -13.96
C LEU A 106 6.37 20.16 -14.95
N THR A 107 6.26 19.73 -16.21
CA THR A 107 7.17 20.18 -17.28
C THR A 107 7.00 21.68 -17.54
N LEU A 108 8.04 22.33 -18.09
CA LEU A 108 8.00 23.76 -18.46
C LEU A 108 6.80 24.12 -19.36
N GLU A 109 6.31 23.17 -20.14
CA GLU A 109 5.13 23.29 -21.00
C GLU A 109 3.86 23.64 -20.21
N TRP A 110 3.73 23.17 -18.96
CA TRP A 110 2.59 23.50 -18.10
C TRP A 110 2.76 24.86 -17.41
N LEU A 111 4.00 25.27 -17.12
CA LEU A 111 4.29 26.58 -16.53
C LEU A 111 3.90 27.74 -17.46
N MET A 112 3.89 27.52 -18.78
CA MET A 112 3.45 28.52 -19.76
C MET A 112 1.96 28.88 -19.63
N TYR A 113 1.11 28.00 -19.10
CA TYR A 113 -0.33 28.26 -18.92
C TYR A 113 -0.68 28.86 -17.55
N THR A 114 0.29 28.96 -16.63
CA THR A 114 0.09 29.46 -15.26
C THR A 114 0.69 30.85 -15.01
N ILE A 115 1.55 31.35 -15.92
CA ILE A 115 2.07 32.72 -15.86
C ILE A 115 1.07 33.62 -16.61
N VAL A 116 0.18 34.28 -15.86
CA VAL A 116 -0.66 35.41 -16.31
C VAL A 116 -0.06 36.70 -15.76
#